data_AF-A0A1J5Q0Q0-F1
#
_entry.id   AF-A0A1J5Q0Q0-F1
#
_cell.length_a   1.000
_cell.length_b   1.000
_cell.length_c   1.000
_cell.angle_alpha   90.00
_cell.angle_beta   90.00
_cell.angle_gamma   90.00
#
_symmetry.space_group_name_H-M   'P 1'
#
loop_
_entity.id
_entity.type
_entity.pdbx_description
1 polymer ?
#
loop_
_entity_poly.entity_id
_entity_poly.type
_entity_poly.pdbx_seq_one_letter_code
_entity_poly.pdbx_strand_id
1 'polypeptide(L)'
;MVYRLGFASSRSAARQMVMHGHVLVNGKRVDIPSYQVKPGYAIELGRRAKENDGIKSSVETSAGRGIPKWLTLDAAAFKGQVLAAPTREDVTLDINEQLIVELYSK
;
A
#
# COMPACT_ATOMS: atom_id res chain seq x y z
N MET A 1 2.29 1.62 0.29
CA MET A 1 1.88 0.34 -0.32
C MET A 1 0.56 -0.17 0.22
N VAL A 2 0.42 -0.35 1.53
CA VAL A 2 -0.81 -0.86 2.20
C VAL A 2 -2.10 -0.16 1.74
N TYR A 3 -2.11 1.18 1.67
CA TYR A 3 -3.26 1.95 1.15
C TYR A 3 -3.56 1.68 -0.34
N ARG A 4 -2.52 1.55 -1.17
CA ARG A 4 -2.67 1.31 -2.62
C ARG A 4 -3.13 -0.11 -2.93
N LEU A 5 -2.80 -1.07 -2.05
CA LEU A 5 -3.30 -2.44 -2.09
C LEU A 5 -4.73 -2.59 -1.54
N GLY A 6 -5.34 -1.51 -1.03
CA GLY A 6 -6.71 -1.54 -0.55
C GLY A 6 -6.91 -2.17 0.84
N PHE A 7 -5.84 -2.55 1.54
CA PHE A 7 -5.95 -3.09 2.91
C PHE A 7 -6.46 -2.07 3.93
N ALA A 8 -6.47 -0.78 3.61
CA ALA A 8 -6.96 0.28 4.47
C ALA A 8 -7.75 1.31 3.68
N SER A 9 -8.83 1.82 4.27
CA SER A 9 -9.71 2.83 3.67
C SER A 9 -9.00 4.18 3.39
N SER A 10 -8.06 4.57 4.26
CA SER A 10 -7.33 5.84 4.19
C SER A 10 -5.81 5.67 4.37
N ARG A 11 -5.04 6.70 4.02
CA ARG A 11 -3.58 6.73 4.23
C ARG A 11 -3.19 6.72 5.71
N SER A 12 -3.99 7.37 6.56
CA SER A 12 -3.78 7.38 8.02
C SER A 12 -4.05 6.02 8.64
N ALA A 13 -5.15 5.36 8.25
CA ALA A 13 -5.46 3.99 8.68
C ALA A 13 -4.37 3.00 8.24
N ALA A 14 -3.87 3.13 7.01
CA ALA A 14 -2.74 2.34 6.53
C ALA A 14 -1.49 2.51 7.41
N ARG A 15 -1.19 3.75 7.83
CA ARG A 15 -0.05 4.03 8.72
C ARG A 15 -0.23 3.38 10.08
N GLN A 16 -1.42 3.48 10.68
CA GLN A 16 -1.74 2.85 11.96
C GLN A 16 -1.58 1.32 11.88
N MET A 17 -2.08 0.72 10.80
CA MET A 17 -1.95 -0.72 10.57
C MET A 17 -0.48 -1.16 10.50
N VAL A 18 0.37 -0.40 9.82
CA VAL A 18 1.82 -0.67 9.81
C VAL A 18 2.39 -0.52 11.21
N MET A 19 2.15 0.61 11.91
CA MET A 19 2.71 0.85 13.25
C MET A 19 2.31 -0.20 14.29
N HIS A 20 1.11 -0.76 14.19
CA HIS A 20 0.65 -1.84 15.06
C HIS A 20 1.24 -3.21 14.70
N GLY A 21 2.03 -3.30 13.62
CA GLY A 21 2.71 -4.52 13.19
C GLY A 21 1.78 -5.53 12.54
N HIS A 22 0.69 -5.09 11.92
CA HIS A 22 -0.26 -5.96 11.23
C HIS A 22 0.21 -6.38 9.83
N VAL A 23 1.30 -5.79 9.34
CA VAL A 23 1.81 -5.99 7.98
C VAL A 23 3.07 -6.85 8.02
N LEU A 24 3.11 -7.81 7.11
CA LEU A 24 4.24 -8.69 6.83
C LEU A 24 4.79 -8.34 5.45
N VAL A 25 6.10 -8.20 5.33
CA VAL A 25 6.80 -8.05 4.04
C VAL A 25 7.73 -9.25 3.88
N ASN A 26 7.51 -10.06 2.84
CA ASN A 26 8.18 -11.36 2.64
C ASN A 26 8.18 -12.23 3.91
N GLY A 27 7.03 -12.30 4.60
CA GLY A 27 6.86 -13.08 5.83
C GLY A 27 7.48 -12.46 7.10
N LYS A 28 8.19 -11.34 7.00
CA LYS A 28 8.75 -10.62 8.16
C LYS A 28 7.81 -9.51 8.61
N ARG A 29 7.58 -9.39 9.92
CA ARG A 29 6.81 -8.27 10.50
C ARG A 29 7.55 -6.96 10.25
N VAL A 30 6.81 -5.98 9.71
CA VAL A 30 7.31 -4.62 9.48
C VAL A 30 6.35 -3.65 10.15
N ASP A 31 6.90 -2.83 11.05
CA ASP A 31 6.18 -1.81 11.81
C ASP A 31 6.59 -0.37 11.46
N ILE A 32 7.48 -0.20 10.47
CA ILE A 32 8.01 1.08 10.00
C ILE A 32 7.20 1.57 8.79
N PRO A 33 6.39 2.65 8.89
CA PRO A 33 5.58 3.14 7.77
C PRO A 33 6.37 3.71 6.59
N SER A 34 7.61 4.14 6.84
CA SER A 34 8.54 4.64 5.83
C SER A 34 9.34 3.52 5.14
N TYR A 35 9.03 2.25 5.43
CA TYR A 35 9.73 1.12 4.83
C TYR A 35 9.59 1.14 3.30
N GLN A 36 10.73 1.17 2.61
CA GLN A 36 10.79 1.15 1.15
C GLN A 36 10.65 -0.27 0.64
N VAL A 37 9.57 -0.53 -0.11
CA VAL A 37 9.30 -1.82 -0.72
C VAL A 37 9.93 -1.86 -2.12
N LYS A 38 10.61 -2.96 -2.44
CA LYS A 38 11.24 -3.17 -3.75
C LYS A 38 10.35 -4.03 -4.66
N PRO A 39 10.52 -3.94 -5.99
CA PRO A 39 9.90 -4.88 -6.91
C PRO A 39 10.21 -6.33 -6.54
N GLY A 40 9.23 -7.21 -6.69
CA GLY A 40 9.28 -8.63 -6.31
C GLY A 40 8.85 -8.92 -4.87
N TYR A 41 8.74 -7.90 -4.00
CA TYR A 41 8.36 -8.14 -2.61
C TYR A 41 6.85 -8.42 -2.48
N ALA A 42 6.53 -9.40 -1.64
CA ALA A 42 5.18 -9.72 -1.23
C ALA A 42 4.83 -9.00 0.07
N ILE A 43 3.66 -8.38 0.12
CA ILE A 43 3.08 -7.70 1.28
C ILE A 43 1.85 -8.49 1.70
N GLU A 44 1.83 -8.97 2.92
CA GLU A 44 0.77 -9.81 3.47
C GLU A 44 0.27 -9.23 4.79
N LEU A 45 -0.95 -9.55 5.17
CA LEU A 45 -1.46 -9.26 6.52
C LEU A 45 -1.17 -10.42 7.48
N GLY A 46 -0.83 -10.08 8.73
CA GLY A 46 -0.73 -11.07 9.80
C GLY A 46 -2.09 -11.73 10.09
N ARG A 47 -2.08 -12.98 10.60
CA ARG A 47 -3.32 -13.76 10.86
C ARG A 47 -4.40 -12.98 11.62
N ARG A 48 -4.03 -12.35 12.74
CA ARG A 48 -4.94 -11.52 13.55
C ARG A 48 -5.52 -10.32 12.80
N ALA A 49 -4.78 -9.78 11.84
CA ALA A 49 -5.26 -8.66 11.03
C ALA A 49 -6.26 -9.12 9.96
N LYS A 50 -6.11 -10.33 9.41
CA LYS A 50 -7.08 -10.91 8.46
C LYS A 50 -8.45 -11.15 9.09
N GLU A 51 -8.49 -11.41 10.40
CA GLU A 51 -9.73 -11.65 11.14
C GLU A 51 -10.49 -10.35 11.43
N ASN A 52 -9.85 -9.18 11.34
CA ASN A 52 -10.46 -7.90 11.67
C ASN A 52 -11.47 -7.45 10.59
N ASP A 53 -12.73 -7.31 10.99
CA ASP A 53 -13.83 -6.93 10.09
C ASP A 53 -13.67 -5.52 9.49
N GLY A 54 -12.98 -4.61 10.18
CA GLY A 54 -12.64 -3.29 9.64
C GLY A 54 -11.67 -3.36 8.45
N ILE A 55 -10.82 -4.39 8.40
CA ILE A 55 -9.89 -4.60 7.29
C ILE A 55 -10.60 -5.28 6.12
N LYS A 56 -11.48 -6.25 6.39
CA LYS A 56 -12.31 -6.90 5.34
C LYS A 56 -13.18 -5.88 4.60
N SER A 57 -13.92 -5.07 5.34
CA SER A 57 -14.73 -3.97 4.78
C SER A 57 -13.89 -2.91 4.03
N SER A 58 -12.66 -2.66 4.49
CA SER A 58 -11.72 -1.77 3.79
C SER A 58 -11.31 -2.34 2.43
N VAL A 59 -11.06 -3.64 2.33
CA VAL A 59 -10.71 -4.30 1.06
C VAL A 59 -11.88 -4.24 0.08
N GLU A 60 -13.10 -4.53 0.55
CA GLU A 60 -14.32 -4.43 -0.26
C GLU A 60 -14.56 -3.00 -0.78
N THR A 61 -14.43 -2.01 0.10
CA THR A 61 -14.59 -0.59 -0.28
C THR A 61 -13.49 -0.14 -1.25
N SER A 62 -12.28 -0.66 -1.09
CA SER A 62 -11.13 -0.31 -1.93
C SER A 62 -11.16 -0.98 -3.30
N ALA A 63 -11.95 -2.03 -3.49
CA ALA A 63 -12.13 -2.68 -4.79
C ALA A 63 -12.64 -1.68 -5.85
N GLY A 64 -13.48 -0.72 -5.46
CA GLY A 64 -13.97 0.34 -6.35
C GLY A 64 -12.92 1.39 -6.77
N ARG A 65 -11.79 1.49 -6.05
CA ARG A 65 -10.72 2.47 -6.36
C ARG A 65 -9.81 2.00 -7.50
N GLY A 66 -9.81 0.71 -7.80
CA GLY A 66 -8.86 0.11 -8.74
C GLY A 66 -7.44 0.01 -8.17
N ILE A 67 -6.74 -1.05 -8.56
CA ILE A 67 -5.37 -1.32 -8.14
C ILE A 67 -4.43 -0.88 -9.26
N PRO A 68 -3.39 -0.08 -8.98
CA PRO A 68 -2.42 0.33 -10.00
C PRO A 68 -1.75 -0.87 -10.69
N LYS A 69 -1.42 -0.74 -11.97
CA LYS A 69 -0.86 -1.84 -12.80
C LYS A 69 0.44 -2.45 -12.27
N TRP A 70 1.24 -1.66 -11.56
CA TRP A 70 2.52 -2.10 -10.96
C TRP A 70 2.32 -2.89 -9.64
N LEU A 71 1.08 -3.09 -9.20
CA LEU A 71 0.71 -3.89 -8.04
C LEU A 71 -0.25 -5.00 -8.47
N THR A 72 -0.14 -6.15 -7.80
CA THR A 72 -1.15 -7.21 -7.84
C THR A 72 -1.69 -7.45 -6.43
N LEU A 73 -2.96 -7.83 -6.34
CA LEU A 73 -3.64 -8.18 -5.10
C LEU A 73 -4.37 -9.49 -5.27
N ASP A 74 -4.08 -10.40 -4.37
CA ASP A 74 -4.90 -11.55 -4.03
C ASP A 74 -5.76 -11.17 -2.81
N ALA A 75 -7.02 -10.84 -3.08
CA ALA A 75 -7.98 -10.45 -2.05
C ALA A 75 -8.36 -11.62 -1.12
N ALA A 76 -8.35 -12.87 -1.62
CA ALA A 76 -8.68 -14.04 -0.82
C ALA A 76 -7.57 -14.34 0.19
N ALA A 77 -6.30 -14.21 -0.22
CA ALA A 77 -5.17 -14.43 0.65
C ALA A 77 -4.77 -13.20 1.50
N PHE A 78 -5.37 -12.03 1.28
CA PHE A 78 -4.89 -10.73 1.81
C PHE A 78 -3.40 -10.53 1.53
N LYS A 79 -3.00 -10.77 0.29
CA LYS A 79 -1.61 -10.75 -0.17
C LYS A 79 -1.50 -9.86 -1.40
N GLY A 80 -0.60 -8.90 -1.37
CA GLY A 80 -0.24 -8.09 -2.52
C GLY A 80 1.21 -8.33 -2.93
N GLN A 81 1.53 -8.12 -4.20
CA GLN A 81 2.91 -8.17 -4.68
C GLN A 81 3.23 -6.93 -5.51
N VAL A 82 4.45 -6.43 -5.35
CA VAL A 82 4.98 -5.33 -6.16
C VAL A 82 5.59 -5.92 -7.42
N LEU A 83 5.03 -5.64 -8.58
CA LEU A 83 5.52 -6.16 -9.87
C LEU A 83 6.68 -5.32 -10.39
N ALA A 84 6.53 -4.00 -10.35
CA ALA A 84 7.49 -3.05 -10.87
C ALA A 84 7.53 -1.79 -9.99
N ALA A 85 8.56 -0.96 -10.20
CA ALA A 85 8.55 0.39 -9.67
C ALA A 85 7.50 1.23 -10.41
N PRO A 86 6.74 2.10 -9.72
CA PRO A 86 5.76 2.97 -10.37
C PRO A 86 6.44 3.94 -11.33
N THR A 87 5.88 4.10 -12.52
CA THR A 87 6.30 5.14 -13.47
C THR A 87 5.49 6.43 -13.23
N ARG A 88 5.88 7.52 -13.89
CA ARG A 88 5.17 8.80 -13.77
C ARG A 88 3.71 8.72 -14.23
N GLU A 89 3.45 7.88 -15.23
CA GLU A 89 2.11 7.65 -15.81
C GLU A 89 1.19 6.90 -14.85
N ASP A 90 1.75 6.09 -13.94
CA ASP A 90 0.98 5.37 -12.91
C ASP A 90 0.49 6.28 -11.78
N VAL A 91 1.02 7.51 -11.69
CA VAL A 91 0.65 8.48 -10.67
C VAL A 91 -0.64 9.19 -11.09
N THR A 92 -1.76 8.71 -10.58
CA THR A 92 -3.11 9.26 -10.84
C THR A 92 -3.37 10.64 -10.22
N LEU A 93 -2.38 11.22 -9.53
CA LEU A 93 -2.52 12.53 -8.89
C LEU A 93 -2.06 13.58 -9.88
N ASP A 94 -2.90 14.58 -10.13
CA ASP A 94 -2.56 15.74 -10.93
C ASP A 94 -1.63 16.66 -10.11
N ILE A 95 -0.32 16.37 -10.17
CA ILE A 95 0.72 17.07 -9.45
C ILE A 95 1.77 17.54 -10.46
N ASN A 96 2.07 18.84 -10.44
CA ASN A 96 3.19 19.38 -11.19
C ASN A 96 4.48 19.30 -10.35
N GLU A 97 5.28 18.28 -10.60
CA GLU A 97 6.55 18.02 -9.89
C GLU A 97 7.58 19.13 -10.11
N GLN A 98 7.51 19.84 -11.25
CA GLN A 98 8.41 20.95 -11.58
C GLN A 98 8.36 22.06 -10.53
N LEU A 99 7.16 22.38 -10.02
CA LEU A 99 6.98 23.39 -8.97
C LEU A 99 7.69 23.01 -7.66
N ILE A 100 7.78 21.70 -7.37
CA ILE A 100 8.47 21.19 -6.18
C ILE A 100 9.99 21.32 -6.36
N VAL A 101 10.51 21.01 -7.55
CA VAL A 101 11.94 21.16 -7.86
C VAL A 101 12.37 22.63 -7.79
N GLU A 102 11.57 23.53 -8.37
CA GLU A 102 11.82 24.97 -8.34
C GLU A 102 11.84 25.53 -6.91
N LEU A 103 10.99 25.00 -6.02
CA LEU A 103 10.96 25.42 -4.62
C LEU A 103 12.27 25.07 -3.87
N TYR A 104 12.81 23.88 -4.08
CA TYR A 104 14.03 23.41 -3.40
C TYR A 104 15.34 23.82 -4.09
N SER A 105 15.26 24.46 -5.26
CA SER A 105 16.43 24.98 -6.01
C SER A 105 16.74 26.46 -5.73
N LYS A 106 16.01 27.08 -4.78
CA LYS A 106 16.31 28.40 -4.22
C LYS A 106 17.33 28.28 -3.09
#